data_AF-A0A7W0R324-F1
#
_entry.id   AF-A0A7W0R324-F1
#
_cell.length_a   1.000
_cell.length_b   1.000
_cell.length_c   1.000
_cell.angle_alpha   90.00
_cell.angle_beta   90.00
_cell.angle_gamma   90.00
#
_symmetry.space_group_name_H-M   'P 1'
#
loop_
_entity.id
_entity.type
_entity.pdbx_description
1 polymer ?
#
loop_
_entity_poly.entity_id
_entity_poly.type
_entity_poly.pdbx_seq_one_letter_code
_entity_poly.pdbx_strand_id
1 'polypeptide(L)'
;MQTRQANLEGRGSIDLRRLIVEALRMRPDRILVGEVRQQEAFDLLVALNSGLPGMTSIHANSALEALTKLVTLPLLAGENVSHSFVVPTVAASIDLIVHLGYRRGRRVTAHVLGVTGRLEGERIETVSLWERKGDVMRWTGHQPPRRERFEAAGFDVADLLNEARG
;
A
#
# COMPACT_ATOMS: atom_id res chain seq x y z
N MET A 1 -13.66 3.11 10.48
CA MET A 1 -13.72 4.58 10.56
C MET A 1 -14.77 5.06 9.58
N GLN A 2 -15.62 6.02 9.96
CA GLN A 2 -16.67 6.54 9.09
C GLN A 2 -16.47 8.04 8.91
N THR A 3 -16.35 8.48 7.65
CA THR A 3 -16.32 9.91 7.31
C THR A 3 -17.72 10.51 7.43
N ARG A 4 -17.78 11.83 7.63
CA ARG A 4 -19.03 12.59 7.68
C ARG A 4 -18.93 13.81 6.78
N GLN A 5 -19.89 13.99 5.89
CA GLN A 5 -19.97 15.22 5.10
C GLN A 5 -20.43 16.39 5.97
N ALA A 6 -20.12 17.61 5.52
CA ALA A 6 -20.63 18.82 6.16
C ALA A 6 -22.16 18.85 6.14
N ASN A 7 -22.77 19.49 7.14
CA ASN A 7 -24.18 19.83 7.13
C ASN A 7 -24.45 20.94 6.08
N LEU A 8 -25.72 21.33 5.92
CA LEU A 8 -26.13 22.38 4.98
C LEU A 8 -25.44 23.74 5.22
N GLU A 9 -24.91 23.96 6.42
CA GLU A 9 -24.20 25.17 6.83
C GLU A 9 -22.68 25.06 6.59
N GLY A 10 -22.21 23.99 5.94
CA GLY A 10 -20.80 23.74 5.67
C GLY A 10 -20.00 23.27 6.90
N ARG A 11 -20.67 22.87 8.00
CA ARG A 11 -20.04 22.53 9.28
C ARG A 11 -20.06 21.04 9.58
N GLY A 12 -19.10 20.62 10.40
CA GLY A 12 -19.05 19.27 10.96
C GLY A 12 -18.54 18.20 9.99
N SER A 13 -17.85 18.55 8.92
CA SER A 13 -17.16 17.51 8.14
C SER A 13 -16.14 16.78 9.01
N ILE A 14 -16.07 15.46 8.82
CA ILE A 14 -15.04 14.59 9.36
C ILE A 14 -14.48 13.85 8.15
N ASP A 15 -13.38 14.37 7.61
CA ASP A 15 -12.67 13.74 6.51
C ASP A 15 -11.75 12.62 7.01
N LEU A 16 -11.23 11.86 6.05
CA LEU A 16 -10.37 10.73 6.34
C LEU A 16 -8.99 11.16 6.87
N ARG A 17 -8.47 12.33 6.46
CA ARG A 17 -7.21 12.88 6.98
C ARG A 17 -7.29 13.07 8.49
N ARG A 18 -8.36 13.72 8.96
CA ARG A 18 -8.63 13.93 10.38
C ARG A 18 -8.72 12.59 11.11
N LEU A 19 -9.43 11.61 10.56
CA LEU A 19 -9.56 10.30 11.20
C LEU A 19 -8.22 9.55 11.32
N ILE A 20 -7.35 9.64 10.30
CA ILE A 20 -6.00 9.08 10.36
C ILE A 20 -5.19 9.76 11.46
N VAL A 21 -5.15 11.10 11.47
CA VAL A 21 -4.39 11.88 12.47
C VAL A 21 -4.88 11.58 13.90
N GLU A 22 -6.19 11.54 14.13
CA GLU A 22 -6.75 11.21 15.44
C GLU A 22 -6.45 9.77 15.85
N ALA A 23 -6.47 8.82 14.91
CA ALA A 23 -6.10 7.44 15.19
C ALA A 23 -4.63 7.32 15.65
N LEU A 24 -3.72 8.09 15.05
CA LEU A 24 -2.30 8.08 15.46
C LEU A 24 -2.08 8.58 16.90
N ARG A 25 -2.96 9.45 17.41
CA ARG A 25 -2.91 9.90 18.81
C ARG A 25 -3.27 8.81 19.81
N MET A 26 -3.93 7.75 19.36
CA MET A 26 -4.35 6.62 20.19
C MET A 26 -3.24 5.56 20.37
N ARG A 27 -2.03 5.81 19.86
CA ARG A 27 -0.89 4.86 19.87
C ARG A 27 -1.29 3.47 19.33
N PRO A 28 -1.82 3.40 18.09
CA PRO A 28 -2.23 2.12 17.54
C PRO A 28 -1.00 1.25 17.27
N ASP A 29 -1.16 -0.07 17.40
CA ASP A 29 -0.13 -1.04 16.96
C ASP A 29 -0.14 -1.26 15.44
N ARG A 30 -1.23 -0.88 14.76
CA ARG A 30 -1.40 -0.94 13.31
C ARG A 30 -2.46 0.02 12.80
N ILE A 31 -2.35 0.44 11.54
CA ILE A 31 -3.35 1.27 10.86
C ILE A 31 -3.99 0.57 9.66
N LEU A 32 -5.32 0.52 9.63
CA LEU A 32 -6.10 0.00 8.51
C LEU A 32 -6.97 1.11 7.96
N VAL A 33 -6.64 1.58 6.76
CA VAL A 33 -7.46 2.55 6.03
C VAL A 33 -8.24 1.79 4.96
N GLY A 34 -9.55 2.02 4.87
CA GLY A 34 -10.39 1.27 3.92
C GLY A 34 -9.94 1.50 2.48
N GLU A 35 -9.97 2.74 2.03
CA GLU A 35 -9.52 3.16 0.71
C GLU A 35 -8.97 4.58 0.80
N VAL A 36 -7.83 4.84 0.15
CA VAL A 36 -7.32 6.20 -0.06
C VAL A 36 -7.50 6.59 -1.53
N ARG A 37 -7.98 7.81 -1.74
CA ARG A 37 -8.37 8.35 -3.05
C ARG A 37 -7.72 9.70 -3.36
N GLN A 38 -7.36 10.45 -2.33
CA GLN A 38 -6.83 11.81 -2.47
C GLN A 38 -5.69 12.06 -1.46
N GLN A 39 -5.58 13.30 -0.99
CA GLN A 39 -4.57 13.84 -0.07
C GLN A 39 -4.36 13.05 1.23
N GLU A 40 -5.34 12.29 1.71
CA GLU A 40 -5.19 11.41 2.87
C GLU A 40 -4.14 10.30 2.68
N ALA A 41 -3.76 10.01 1.43
CA ALA A 41 -2.65 9.13 1.13
C ALA A 41 -1.32 9.63 1.74
N PHE A 42 -1.14 10.95 1.86
CA PHE A 42 0.05 11.52 2.51
C PHE A 42 0.09 11.21 4.01
N ASP A 43 -1.02 11.40 4.73
CA ASP A 43 -1.07 11.16 6.17
C ASP A 43 -0.86 9.66 6.47
N LEU A 44 -1.41 8.77 5.63
CA LEU A 44 -1.13 7.34 5.70
C LEU A 44 0.34 7.04 5.41
N LEU A 45 0.95 7.64 4.38
CA LEU A 45 2.35 7.42 4.05
C LEU A 45 3.28 7.84 5.19
N VAL A 46 3.01 8.99 5.83
CA VAL A 46 3.74 9.45 7.01
C VAL A 46 3.59 8.47 8.17
N ALA A 47 2.39 7.93 8.40
CA ALA A 47 2.16 6.91 9.42
C ALA A 47 3.01 5.65 9.16
N LEU A 48 2.97 5.10 7.95
CA LEU A 48 3.73 3.91 7.57
C LEU A 48 5.25 4.15 7.69
N ASN A 49 5.72 5.32 7.25
CA ASN A 49 7.13 5.70 7.33
C ASN A 49 7.64 5.84 8.78
N SER A 50 6.76 6.12 9.74
CA SER A 50 7.12 6.13 11.17
C SER A 50 7.33 4.74 11.78
N GLY A 51 7.14 3.68 10.98
CA GLY A 51 7.28 2.29 11.40
C GLY A 51 5.97 1.65 11.87
N LEU A 52 4.84 2.35 11.78
CA LEU A 52 3.53 1.79 12.10
C LEU A 52 3.08 0.83 10.98
N PRO A 53 2.92 -0.49 11.25
CA PRO A 53 2.43 -1.41 10.25
C PRO A 53 1.02 -1.03 9.81
N GLY A 54 0.72 -1.20 8.53
CA GLY A 54 -0.62 -0.89 8.05
C GLY A 54 -0.90 -1.32 6.63
N MET A 55 -2.14 -1.11 6.21
CA MET A 55 -2.58 -1.36 4.83
C MET A 55 -3.72 -0.45 4.43
N THR A 56 -3.87 -0.30 3.13
CA THR A 56 -5.01 0.38 2.51
C THR A 56 -5.38 -0.27 1.19
N SER A 57 -6.56 0.06 0.66
CA SER A 57 -6.88 -0.18 -0.75
C SER A 57 -6.74 1.10 -1.56
N ILE A 58 -6.38 0.93 -2.83
CA ILE A 58 -6.35 1.99 -3.85
C ILE A 58 -6.96 1.43 -5.12
N HIS A 59 -7.81 2.20 -5.76
CA HIS A 59 -8.33 1.83 -7.07
C HIS A 59 -7.23 1.92 -8.14
N ALA A 60 -6.88 0.79 -8.75
CA ALA A 60 -5.87 0.72 -9.81
C ALA A 60 -6.12 -0.47 -10.74
N ASN A 61 -5.74 -0.34 -12.02
CA ASN A 61 -5.90 -1.40 -13.04
C ASN A 61 -4.72 -2.37 -13.07
N SER A 62 -3.64 -2.09 -12.34
CA SER A 62 -2.50 -2.99 -12.17
C SER A 62 -1.80 -2.74 -10.83
N ALA A 63 -0.94 -3.68 -10.42
CA ALA A 63 -0.09 -3.49 -9.24
C ALA A 63 0.89 -2.32 -9.41
N LEU A 64 1.44 -2.13 -10.62
CA LEU A 64 2.33 -1.01 -10.91
C LEU A 64 1.59 0.34 -10.91
N GLU A 65 0.37 0.40 -11.43
CA GLU A 65 -0.46 1.61 -11.34
C GLU A 65 -0.79 1.95 -9.88
N ALA A 66 -1.04 0.94 -9.03
CA ALA A 66 -1.24 1.17 -7.60
C ALA A 66 0.02 1.78 -6.95
N LEU A 67 1.21 1.31 -7.30
CA LEU A 67 2.48 1.89 -6.84
C LEU A 67 2.63 3.35 -7.31
N THR A 68 2.34 3.62 -8.58
CA THR A 68 2.35 4.99 -9.11
C THR A 68 1.37 5.88 -8.35
N LYS A 69 0.17 5.40 -8.03
CA LYS A 69 -0.82 6.15 -7.24
C LYS A 69 -0.38 6.39 -5.79
N LEU A 70 0.33 5.45 -5.19
CA LEU A 70 0.95 5.65 -3.88
C LEU A 70 2.00 6.77 -3.88
N VAL A 71 2.61 7.04 -5.03
CA VAL A 71 3.52 8.19 -5.21
C VAL A 71 2.77 9.48 -5.54
N THR A 72 1.74 9.42 -6.39
CA THR A 72 1.08 10.65 -6.88
C THR A 72 0.02 11.22 -5.94
N LEU A 73 -0.78 10.37 -5.27
CA LEU A 73 -1.85 10.83 -4.38
C LEU A 73 -1.34 11.67 -3.20
N PRO A 74 -0.21 11.35 -2.53
CA PRO A 74 0.33 12.18 -1.47
C PRO A 74 0.69 13.61 -1.91
N LEU A 75 1.04 13.82 -3.19
CA LEU A 75 1.38 15.15 -3.72
C LEU A 75 0.19 16.11 -3.72
N LEU A 76 -1.04 15.59 -3.61
CA LEU A 76 -2.26 16.40 -3.51
C LEU A 76 -2.43 17.06 -2.13
N ALA A 77 -1.60 16.69 -1.14
CA ALA A 77 -1.75 17.18 0.23
C ALA A 77 -1.23 18.61 0.48
N GLY A 78 -0.48 19.19 -0.46
CA GLY A 78 0.00 20.57 -0.42
C GLY A 78 1.25 20.82 -1.26
N GLU A 79 1.52 22.09 -1.58
CA GLU A 79 2.67 22.50 -2.41
C GLU A 79 4.05 22.16 -1.80
N ASN A 80 4.09 21.94 -0.49
CA ASN A 80 5.29 21.56 0.26
C ASN A 80 5.61 20.05 0.19
N VAL A 81 4.77 19.24 -0.46
CA VAL A 81 5.00 17.80 -0.62
C VAL A 81 5.70 17.54 -1.95
N SER A 82 7.00 17.30 -1.91
CA SER A 82 7.81 17.09 -3.11
C SER A 82 7.88 15.62 -3.53
N HIS A 83 8.05 15.38 -4.83
CA HIS A 83 8.33 14.06 -5.38
C HIS A 83 9.62 13.45 -4.80
N SER A 84 10.63 14.29 -4.56
CA SER A 84 11.90 13.91 -3.93
C SER A 84 11.76 13.41 -2.49
N PHE A 85 10.68 13.78 -1.80
CA PHE A 85 10.33 13.20 -0.50
C PHE A 85 9.47 11.93 -0.68
N VAL A 86 8.42 12.00 -1.50
CA VAL A 86 7.42 10.93 -1.58
C VAL A 86 7.98 9.63 -2.16
N VAL A 87 8.75 9.69 -3.25
CA VAL A 87 9.29 8.48 -3.90
C VAL A 87 10.13 7.61 -2.95
N PRO A 88 11.20 8.14 -2.29
CA PRO A 88 11.97 7.33 -1.36
C PRO A 88 11.14 6.87 -0.16
N THR A 89 10.19 7.68 0.29
CA THR A 89 9.30 7.33 1.41
C THR A 89 8.40 6.13 1.05
N VAL A 90 7.81 6.12 -0.14
CA VAL A 90 7.01 4.99 -0.64
C VAL A 90 7.88 3.75 -0.81
N ALA A 91 9.07 3.89 -1.40
CA ALA A 91 10.00 2.77 -1.55
C ALA A 91 10.35 2.14 -0.19
N ALA A 92 10.65 2.97 0.81
CA ALA A 92 11.02 2.52 2.15
C ALA A 92 9.85 1.97 2.97
N SER A 93 8.62 2.44 2.75
CA SER A 93 7.46 2.15 3.63
C SER A 93 6.53 1.06 3.11
N ILE A 94 6.46 0.84 1.80
CA ILE A 94 5.54 -0.14 1.21
C ILE A 94 6.30 -1.42 0.91
N ASP A 95 5.88 -2.57 1.46
CA ASP A 95 6.55 -3.85 1.24
C ASP A 95 5.93 -4.67 0.09
N LEU A 96 4.59 -4.71 0.02
CA LEU A 96 3.84 -5.53 -0.93
C LEU A 96 2.69 -4.76 -1.58
N ILE A 97 2.40 -5.08 -2.84
CA ILE A 97 1.18 -4.68 -3.53
C ILE A 97 0.48 -5.93 -4.04
N VAL A 98 -0.75 -6.14 -3.57
CA VAL A 98 -1.62 -7.22 -4.04
C VAL A 98 -2.70 -6.62 -4.91
N HIS A 99 -2.59 -6.84 -6.22
CA HIS A 99 -3.59 -6.38 -7.18
C HIS A 99 -4.69 -7.41 -7.36
N LEU A 100 -5.94 -6.95 -7.18
CA LEU A 100 -7.13 -7.75 -7.41
C LEU A 100 -7.75 -7.38 -8.76
N GLY A 101 -8.07 -8.39 -9.55
CA GLY A 101 -8.80 -8.27 -10.82
C GLY A 101 -10.15 -8.97 -10.76
N TYR A 102 -10.88 -8.87 -11.87
CA TYR A 102 -12.15 -9.57 -12.07
C TYR A 102 -12.07 -10.49 -13.29
N ARG A 103 -12.43 -11.75 -13.11
CA ARG A 103 -12.42 -12.78 -14.16
C ARG A 103 -13.60 -13.72 -13.97
N ARG A 104 -14.35 -13.99 -15.04
CA ARG A 104 -15.50 -14.91 -15.06
C ARG A 104 -16.46 -14.71 -13.87
N GLY A 105 -16.82 -13.46 -13.59
CA GLY A 105 -17.75 -13.14 -12.50
C GLY A 105 -17.17 -13.23 -11.08
N ARG A 106 -15.85 -13.43 -10.92
CA ARG A 106 -15.21 -13.60 -9.62
C ARG A 106 -14.02 -12.66 -9.45
N ARG A 107 -13.82 -12.18 -8.23
CA ARG A 107 -12.58 -11.48 -7.84
C ARG A 107 -11.45 -12.50 -7.76
N VAL A 108 -10.30 -12.12 -8.32
CA VAL A 108 -9.09 -12.97 -8.33
C VAL A 108 -7.87 -12.10 -8.03
N THR A 109 -6.87 -12.66 -7.35
CA THR A 109 -5.55 -12.02 -7.28
C THR A 109 -4.90 -12.09 -8.66
N ALA A 110 -4.56 -10.95 -9.25
CA ALA A 110 -4.00 -10.86 -10.59
C ALA A 110 -2.47 -10.77 -10.58
N HIS A 111 -1.92 -10.04 -9.61
CA HIS A 111 -0.48 -9.78 -9.52
C HIS A 111 -0.11 -9.47 -8.07
N VAL A 112 1.01 -10.02 -7.61
CA VAL A 112 1.64 -9.64 -6.34
C VAL A 112 3.02 -9.08 -6.65
N LEU A 113 3.23 -7.80 -6.33
CA LEU A 113 4.53 -7.14 -6.43
C LEU A 113 5.17 -7.02 -5.05
N GLY A 114 6.47 -7.32 -4.99
CA GLY A 114 7.34 -6.96 -3.87
C GLY A 114 8.09 -5.67 -4.20
N VAL A 115 8.05 -4.69 -3.30
CA VAL A 115 8.80 -3.44 -3.43
C VAL A 115 10.17 -3.65 -2.78
N THR A 116 11.26 -3.29 -3.46
CA THR A 116 12.61 -3.61 -2.96
C THR A 116 13.14 -2.60 -1.94
N GLY A 117 12.58 -1.39 -1.94
CA GLY A 117 13.11 -0.25 -1.19
C GLY A 117 14.24 0.50 -1.88
N ARG A 118 14.70 0.01 -3.05
CA ARG A 118 15.71 0.68 -3.86
C ARG A 118 15.06 1.49 -4.98
N LEU A 119 15.82 2.47 -5.48
CA LEU A 119 15.44 3.30 -6.61
C LEU A 119 16.37 3.03 -7.80
N GLU A 120 15.79 2.99 -8.99
CA GLU A 120 16.50 3.05 -10.26
C GLU A 120 16.17 4.40 -10.92
N GLY A 121 17.05 5.38 -10.71
CA GLY A 121 16.73 6.78 -11.00
C GLY A 121 15.58 7.26 -10.12
N GLU A 122 14.47 7.69 -10.75
CA GLU A 122 13.25 8.11 -10.05
C GLU A 122 12.21 6.98 -9.91
N ARG A 123 12.51 5.76 -10.39
CA ARG A 123 11.58 4.64 -10.34
C ARG A 123 11.86 3.77 -9.13
N ILE A 124 10.79 3.35 -8.46
CA ILE A 124 10.87 2.37 -7.38
C ILE A 124 11.08 1.00 -8.00
N GLU A 125 12.16 0.33 -7.62
CA GLU A 125 12.44 -1.02 -8.09
C GLU A 125 11.48 -2.02 -7.42
N THR A 126 10.98 -2.96 -8.21
CA THR A 126 10.03 -3.99 -7.76
C THR A 126 10.39 -5.34 -8.35
N VAL A 127 9.88 -6.40 -7.72
CA VAL A 127 9.93 -7.76 -8.23
C VAL A 127 8.52 -8.34 -8.30
N SER A 128 8.17 -8.99 -9.41
CA SER A 128 6.97 -9.81 -9.48
C SER A 128 7.16 -11.03 -8.61
N LEU A 129 6.30 -11.24 -7.61
CA LEU A 129 6.33 -12.42 -6.76
C LEU A 129 5.36 -13.48 -7.26
N TRP A 130 4.15 -13.08 -7.66
CA TRP A 130 3.20 -13.96 -8.33
C TRP A 130 2.52 -13.24 -9.48
N GLU A 131 2.27 -13.97 -10.57
CA GLU A 131 1.55 -13.47 -11.74
C GLU A 131 0.46 -14.45 -12.15
N ARG A 132 -0.72 -13.92 -12.48
CA ARG A 132 -1.80 -14.72 -13.04
C ARG A 132 -1.61 -14.92 -14.55
N LYS A 133 -1.45 -16.18 -14.97
CA LYS A 133 -1.46 -16.59 -16.37
C LYS A 133 -2.71 -17.43 -16.64
N GLY A 134 -3.69 -16.84 -17.33
CA GLY A 134 -5.02 -17.44 -17.50
C GLY A 134 -5.73 -17.57 -16.15
N ASP A 135 -6.14 -18.80 -15.81
CA ASP A 135 -6.86 -19.11 -14.57
C ASP A 135 -5.94 -19.51 -13.41
N VAL A 136 -4.62 -19.52 -13.61
CA VAL A 136 -3.64 -19.97 -12.60
C VAL A 136 -2.80 -18.80 -12.10
N MET A 137 -2.69 -18.67 -10.77
CA MET A 137 -1.70 -17.81 -10.14
C MET A 137 -0.38 -18.59 -10.06
N ARG A 138 0.70 -18.04 -10.61
CA ARG A 138 2.01 -18.71 -10.59
C ARG A 138 2.99 -17.86 -9.81
N TRP A 139 3.69 -18.51 -8.89
CA TRP A 139 4.87 -17.94 -8.28
C TRP A 139 5.97 -17.77 -9.33
N THR A 140 6.70 -16.66 -9.29
CA THR A 140 7.72 -16.33 -10.29
C THR A 140 9.10 -16.93 -9.97
N GLY A 141 9.29 -17.46 -8.76
CA GLY A 141 10.60 -17.85 -8.25
C GLY A 141 11.26 -16.77 -7.38
N HIS A 142 10.76 -15.53 -7.42
CA HIS A 142 11.27 -14.45 -6.58
C HIS A 142 10.68 -14.53 -5.18
N GLN A 143 11.53 -14.27 -4.18
CA GLN A 143 11.09 -14.17 -2.80
C GLN A 143 10.80 -12.71 -2.45
N PRO A 144 9.91 -12.44 -1.48
CA PRO A 144 9.67 -11.08 -0.99
C PRO A 144 10.99 -10.37 -0.67
N PRO A 145 11.18 -9.13 -1.15
CA PRO A 145 12.27 -8.28 -0.70
C PRO A 145 12.14 -7.99 0.80
N ARG A 146 13.23 -7.55 1.43
CA ARG A 146 13.24 -7.12 2.86
C ARG A 146 12.66 -8.17 3.81
N ARG A 147 13.07 -9.43 3.65
CA ARG A 147 12.56 -10.58 4.42
C ARG A 147 12.70 -10.40 5.91
N GLU A 148 13.77 -9.71 6.33
CA GLU A 148 14.04 -9.38 7.72
C GLU A 148 12.85 -8.67 8.39
N ARG A 149 12.05 -7.90 7.64
CA ARG A 149 10.83 -7.24 8.17
C ARG A 149 9.70 -8.23 8.44
N PHE A 150 9.55 -9.23 7.57
CA PHE A 150 8.54 -10.28 7.72
C PHE A 150 8.91 -11.21 8.87
N GLU A 151 10.18 -11.58 8.96
CA GLU A 151 10.74 -12.38 10.05
C GLU A 151 10.61 -11.66 11.40
N ALA A 152 10.92 -10.37 11.46
CA ALA A 152 10.71 -9.53 12.65
C ALA A 152 9.24 -9.43 13.06
N ALA A 153 8.31 -9.58 12.11
CA ALA A 153 6.88 -9.64 12.36
C ALA A 153 6.38 -11.08 12.68
N GLY A 154 7.28 -12.06 12.76
CA GLY A 154 6.99 -13.45 13.11
C GLY A 154 6.57 -14.34 11.94
N PHE A 155 6.82 -13.94 10.70
CA PHE A 155 6.53 -14.73 9.51
C PHE A 155 7.78 -15.40 8.95
N ASP A 156 7.79 -16.73 8.89
CA ASP A 156 8.78 -17.47 8.11
C ASP A 156 8.38 -17.46 6.63
N VAL A 157 9.07 -16.61 5.86
CA VAL A 157 8.80 -16.44 4.44
C VAL A 157 9.15 -17.70 3.64
N ALA A 158 10.17 -18.46 4.04
CA ALA A 158 10.58 -19.66 3.34
C ALA A 158 9.51 -20.75 3.48
N ASP A 159 8.99 -20.94 4.69
CA ASP A 159 7.92 -21.90 4.96
C ASP A 159 6.63 -21.54 4.24
N LEU A 160 6.19 -20.28 4.31
CA LEU A 160 4.99 -19.80 3.59
C LEU A 160 5.10 -20.00 2.07
N LEU A 161 6.30 -19.82 1.51
CA LEU A 161 6.54 -20.04 0.09
C LEU A 161 6.60 -21.53 -0.28
N ASN A 162 7.04 -22.39 0.64
CA ASN A 162 7.09 -23.84 0.42
C ASN A 162 5.69 -24.47 0.48
N GLU A 163 4.85 -24.05 1.43
CA GLU A 163 3.44 -24.46 1.49
C GLU A 163 2.68 -24.10 0.23
N ALA A 164 2.94 -22.92 -0.35
CA ALA A 164 2.30 -22.47 -1.58
C ALA A 164 2.70 -23.27 -2.83
N ARG A 165 3.69 -24.18 -2.74
CA ARG A 165 4.10 -25.09 -3.82
C ARG A 165 3.40 -26.45 -3.77
N GLY A 166 2.83 -26.83 -2.62
CA GLY A 166 2.08 -28.07 -2.41
C GLY A 166 0.63 -27.95 -2.84
#